data_AF-A0A3A8J116-F1
#
_entry.id   AF-A0A3A8J116-F1
#
_cell.length_a   1.000
_cell.length_b   1.000
_cell.length_c   1.000
_cell.angle_alpha   90.00
_cell.angle_beta   90.00
_cell.angle_gamma   90.00
#
_symmetry.space_group_name_H-M   'P 1'
#
loop_
_entity.id
_entity.type
_entity.pdbx_description
1 polymer ?
#
loop_
_entity_poly.entity_id
_entity_poly.type
_entity_poly.pdbx_seq_one_letter_code
_entity_poly.pdbx_strand_id
1 'polypeptide(L)'
;EITLGGARQLAEKVRKLVERQRFEFDKQVVPVTLSVGVATLDAAFVRELLLQGLEQARDTRPPEVLVRERFRPFVEDELEAVFGTEALRLLPHPPARQPLQAVGVAQARRVVLAIGPDGGWVPFEAELLEAHGFQPFSLGPRILRVETAVPVLLGQVTLLKAP
;
A
#
# COMPACT_ATOMS: atom_id res chain seq x y z
N GLU A 1 15.32 10.56 -9.99
CA GLU A 1 16.29 9.54 -10.45
C GLU A 1 16.78 8.80 -9.21
N ILE A 2 16.25 7.60 -8.93
CA ILE A 2 16.64 6.81 -7.75
C ILE A 2 17.43 5.61 -8.27
N THR A 3 18.69 5.52 -7.85
CA THR A 3 19.66 4.51 -8.24
C THR A 3 19.35 3.13 -7.66
N LEU A 4 19.83 2.08 -8.33
CA LEU A 4 19.71 0.64 -8.02
C LEU A 4 19.95 0.25 -6.55
N GLY A 5 20.64 1.08 -5.76
CA GLY A 5 20.81 0.87 -4.31
C GLY A 5 19.51 0.99 -3.49
N GLY A 6 18.57 1.85 -3.92
CA GLY A 6 17.29 2.06 -3.21
C GLY A 6 16.33 0.88 -3.32
N ALA A 7 16.31 0.21 -4.48
CA ALA A 7 15.49 -0.98 -4.71
C ALA A 7 15.91 -2.16 -3.81
N ARG A 8 17.22 -2.33 -3.62
CA ARG A 8 17.79 -3.36 -2.73
C ARG A 8 17.48 -3.07 -1.26
N GLN A 9 17.45 -1.80 -0.87
CA GLN A 9 17.06 -1.37 0.48
C GLN A 9 15.57 -1.59 0.75
N LEU A 10 14.69 -1.33 -0.23
CA LEU A 10 13.26 -1.59 -0.11
C LEU A 10 12.99 -3.10 0.01
N ALA A 11 13.67 -3.93 -0.79
CA ALA A 11 13.55 -5.39 -0.70
C ALA A 11 14.05 -5.94 0.64
N GLU A 12 15.19 -5.45 1.14
CA GLU A 12 15.70 -5.76 2.48
C GLU A 12 14.75 -5.31 3.60
N LYS A 13 14.07 -4.18 3.42
CA LYS A 13 13.06 -3.68 4.36
C LYS A 13 11.77 -4.51 4.33
N VAL A 14 11.30 -4.92 3.15
CA VAL A 14 10.17 -5.85 2.98
C VAL A 14 10.50 -7.20 3.63
N ARG A 15 11.72 -7.71 3.43
CA ARG A 15 12.22 -8.89 4.13
C ARG A 15 12.18 -8.73 5.65
N LYS A 16 12.69 -7.61 6.18
CA LYS A 16 12.66 -7.33 7.64
C LYS A 16 11.26 -7.14 8.21
N LEU A 17 10.31 -6.65 7.39
CA LEU A 17 8.91 -6.53 7.75
C LEU A 17 8.27 -7.92 7.91
N VAL A 18 8.54 -8.79 6.94
CA VAL A 18 8.14 -10.19 6.93
C VAL A 18 8.76 -10.99 8.08
N GLU A 19 10.05 -10.78 8.37
CA GLU A 19 10.78 -11.49 9.44
C GLU A 19 10.28 -11.17 10.86
N ARG A 20 9.59 -10.04 11.07
CA ARG A 20 9.26 -9.54 12.41
C ARG A 20 7.79 -9.58 12.78
N GLN A 21 6.88 -9.83 11.85
CA GLN A 21 5.45 -9.70 12.11
C GLN A 21 4.68 -10.97 11.74
N ARG A 22 4.10 -11.58 12.77
CA ARG A 22 3.20 -12.72 12.69
C ARG A 22 1.79 -12.15 12.52
N PHE A 23 1.20 -12.26 11.32
CA PHE A 23 -0.18 -11.83 11.07
C PHE A 23 -1.02 -13.03 10.68
N GLU A 24 -2.09 -13.30 11.43
CA GLU A 24 -3.19 -14.15 10.98
C GLU A 24 -4.23 -13.24 10.32
N PHE A 25 -4.42 -13.38 9.01
CA PHE A 25 -5.43 -12.63 8.27
C PHE A 25 -6.72 -13.46 8.16
N ASP A 26 -7.74 -13.08 8.94
CA ASP A 26 -9.06 -13.70 8.87
C ASP A 26 -9.79 -13.25 7.60
N LYS A 27 -9.95 -14.19 6.65
CA LYS A 27 -10.92 -14.37 5.53
C LYS A 27 -11.52 -13.18 4.75
N GLN A 28 -11.21 -11.93 5.05
CA GLN A 28 -11.54 -10.77 4.26
C GLN A 28 -10.29 -10.35 3.49
N VAL A 29 -10.33 -10.56 2.17
CA VAL A 29 -9.32 -10.02 1.26
C VAL A 29 -9.24 -8.51 1.50
N VAL A 30 -8.14 -8.03 2.08
CA VAL A 30 -7.81 -6.60 2.10
C VAL A 30 -6.83 -6.39 0.95
N PRO A 31 -7.30 -5.99 -0.25
CA PRO A 31 -6.41 -5.75 -1.37
C PRO A 31 -5.62 -4.47 -1.06
N VAL A 32 -4.40 -4.64 -0.57
CA VAL A 32 -3.43 -3.54 -0.42
C VAL A 32 -2.33 -3.74 -1.41
N THR A 33 -2.34 -2.95 -2.49
CA THR A 33 -1.18 -2.79 -3.37
C THR A 33 -1.27 -1.44 -4.05
N LEU A 34 -0.31 -0.58 -3.74
CA LEU A 34 0.23 0.40 -4.69
C LEU A 34 1.59 0.85 -4.13
N SER A 35 2.66 0.32 -4.73
CA SER A 35 4.01 0.90 -4.63
C SER A 35 4.41 1.30 -6.04
N VAL A 36 4.56 2.60 -6.25
CA VAL A 36 4.93 3.19 -7.52
C VAL A 36 6.35 3.68 -7.37
N GLY A 37 7.20 3.26 -8.28
CA GLY A 37 8.56 3.76 -8.38
C GLY A 37 9.61 2.72 -8.00
N VAL A 38 9.76 1.69 -8.82
CA VAL A 38 11.04 1.00 -8.95
C VAL A 38 11.22 0.65 -10.43
N ALA A 39 12.11 1.38 -11.11
CA ALA A 39 12.71 0.85 -12.33
C ALA A 39 13.34 -0.49 -11.94
N THR A 40 12.90 -1.58 -12.57
CA THR A 40 13.29 -2.99 -12.31
C THR A 40 12.85 -3.59 -10.96
N LEU A 41 11.56 -3.88 -10.81
CA LEU A 41 11.12 -5.00 -9.95
C LEU A 41 10.94 -6.25 -10.83
N ASP A 42 11.77 -7.25 -10.62
CA ASP A 42 11.56 -8.58 -11.21
C ASP A 42 10.38 -9.27 -10.50
N ALA A 43 9.36 -9.65 -11.27
CA ALA A 43 8.18 -10.34 -10.75
C ALA A 43 8.55 -11.67 -10.06
N ALA A 44 9.58 -12.37 -10.55
CA ALA A 44 10.06 -13.60 -9.91
C ALA A 44 10.65 -13.32 -8.52
N PHE A 45 11.43 -12.24 -8.39
CA PHE A 45 12.01 -11.80 -7.12
C PHE A 45 10.93 -11.40 -6.10
N VAL A 46 9.90 -10.65 -6.53
CA VAL A 46 8.76 -10.30 -5.66
C VAL A 46 8.00 -11.54 -5.20
N ARG A 47 7.81 -12.52 -6.10
CA ARG A 47 7.13 -13.77 -5.79
C ARG A 47 7.86 -14.59 -4.72
N GLU A 48 9.18 -14.68 -4.76
CA GLU A 48 9.96 -15.42 -3.77
C GLU A 48 9.80 -14.81 -2.37
N LEU A 49 9.93 -13.48 -2.25
CA LEU A 49 9.75 -12.77 -0.98
C LEU A 49 8.33 -12.93 -0.41
N LEU A 50 7.32 -12.96 -1.29
CA LEU A 50 5.93 -13.18 -0.89
C LEU A 50 5.72 -14.60 -0.34
N LEU A 51 6.26 -15.61 -1.00
CA LEU A 51 6.15 -16.98 -0.53
C LEU A 51 6.78 -17.15 0.85
N GLN A 52 8.00 -16.62 1.05
CA GLN A 52 8.65 -16.63 2.36
C GLN A 52 7.79 -15.96 3.44
N GLY A 53 7.13 -14.85 3.11
CA GLY A 53 6.26 -14.17 4.07
C GLY A 53 4.98 -14.93 4.39
N LEU A 54 4.34 -15.53 3.38
CA LEU A 54 3.16 -16.37 3.56
C LEU A 54 3.49 -17.59 4.43
N GLU A 55 4.64 -18.22 4.23
CA GLU A 55 5.13 -19.34 5.05
C GLU A 55 5.29 -18.94 6.53
N GLN A 56 5.92 -17.79 6.81
CA GLN A 56 6.07 -17.29 8.18
C GLN A 56 4.73 -16.92 8.83
N ALA A 57 3.81 -16.36 8.04
CA ALA A 57 2.46 -16.00 8.48
C ALA A 57 1.53 -17.22 8.61
N ARG A 58 1.92 -18.39 8.10
CA ARG A 58 1.05 -19.57 7.93
C ARG A 58 -0.17 -19.29 7.07
N ASP A 59 -0.02 -18.39 6.10
CA ASP A 59 -1.06 -18.08 5.12
C ASP A 59 -0.85 -18.92 3.86
N THR A 60 -1.95 -19.40 3.28
CA THR A 60 -1.96 -20.29 2.11
C THR A 60 -2.50 -19.62 0.86
N ARG A 61 -2.94 -18.36 0.97
CA ARG A 61 -3.54 -17.61 -0.12
C ARG A 61 -2.61 -16.46 -0.53
N PRO A 62 -1.88 -16.60 -1.65
CA PRO A 62 -1.04 -15.51 -2.11
C PRO A 62 -1.92 -14.31 -2.55
N PRO A 63 -1.49 -13.08 -2.26
CA PRO A 63 -2.14 -11.90 -2.83
C PRO A 63 -1.87 -11.82 -4.34
N GLU A 64 -2.78 -11.17 -5.06
CA GLU A 64 -2.53 -10.76 -6.44
C GLU A 64 -1.54 -9.58 -6.45
N VAL A 65 -0.54 -9.63 -7.32
CA VAL A 65 0.48 -8.59 -7.44
C VAL A 65 0.53 -8.09 -8.86
N LEU A 66 0.23 -6.79 -9.01
CA LEU A 66 0.28 -6.09 -10.28
C LEU A 66 1.49 -5.16 -10.27
N VAL A 67 2.42 -5.38 -11.22
CA VAL A 67 3.55 -4.47 -11.45
C VAL A 67 3.21 -3.61 -12.66
N ARG A 68 3.39 -2.30 -12.52
CA ARG A 68 3.22 -1.31 -13.59
C ARG A 68 4.45 -0.44 -13.64
N GLU A 69 4.99 -0.26 -14.85
CA GLU A 69 6.19 0.54 -15.06
C GLU A 69 5.91 2.04 -14.97
N ARG A 70 4.67 2.46 -15.27
CA ARG A 70 4.29 3.87 -15.38
C ARG A 70 3.11 4.16 -14.48
N PHE A 71 3.28 5.14 -13.59
CA PHE A 71 2.27 5.60 -12.65
C PHE A 71 1.03 6.15 -13.34
N ARG A 72 1.23 7.16 -14.18
CA ARG A 72 0.15 7.95 -14.77
C ARG A 72 -0.83 7.11 -15.60
N PRO A 73 -0.37 6.26 -16.57
CA PRO A 73 -1.27 5.38 -17.31
C PRO A 73 -2.05 4.43 -16.40
N PHE A 74 -1.43 3.93 -15.34
CA PHE A 74 -2.13 3.07 -14.40
C PHE A 74 -3.28 3.81 -13.68
N VAL A 75 -3.04 5.04 -13.21
CA VAL A 75 -4.05 5.81 -12.49
C VAL A 75 -5.18 6.27 -13.42
N GLU A 76 -4.84 6.77 -14.60
CA GLU A 76 -5.81 7.31 -15.56
C GLU A 76 -6.61 6.21 -16.29
N ASP A 77 -5.98 5.09 -16.64
CA ASP A 77 -6.58 4.11 -17.57
C ASP A 77 -7.00 2.78 -16.89
N GLU A 78 -6.34 2.36 -15.80
CA GLU A 78 -6.49 1.00 -15.24
C GLU A 78 -7.13 0.97 -13.85
N LEU A 79 -6.99 2.03 -13.06
CA LEU A 79 -7.35 2.06 -11.64
C LEU A 79 -8.78 1.60 -11.37
N GLU A 80 -9.74 2.08 -12.15
CA GLU A 80 -11.16 1.73 -11.99
C GLU A 80 -11.44 0.28 -12.36
N ALA A 81 -10.82 -0.24 -13.42
CA ALA A 81 -10.99 -1.63 -13.82
C ALA A 81 -10.44 -2.60 -12.75
N VAL A 82 -9.35 -2.22 -12.07
CA VAL A 82 -8.71 -3.05 -11.04
C VAL A 82 -9.47 -3.00 -9.70
N PHE A 83 -9.89 -1.81 -9.26
CA PHE A 83 -10.43 -1.63 -7.92
C PHE A 83 -11.94 -1.39 -7.85
N GLY A 84 -12.58 -1.09 -8.98
CA GLY A 84 -13.96 -0.63 -9.06
C GLY A 84 -14.13 0.82 -8.59
N THR A 85 -15.33 1.35 -8.80
CA THR A 85 -15.73 2.72 -8.42
C THR A 85 -16.16 2.82 -6.96
N GLU A 86 -16.66 1.72 -6.38
CA GLU A 86 -17.25 1.67 -5.03
C GLU A 86 -16.22 1.50 -3.90
N ALA A 87 -14.94 1.40 -4.22
CA ALA A 87 -13.89 1.21 -3.23
C ALA A 87 -13.56 2.54 -2.53
N LEU A 88 -13.41 2.52 -1.20
CA LEU A 88 -12.88 3.65 -0.44
C LEU A 88 -11.37 3.76 -0.73
N ARG A 89 -10.97 4.78 -1.48
CA ARG A 89 -9.58 5.04 -1.85
C ARG A 89 -8.96 6.02 -0.85
N LEU A 90 -7.83 5.65 -0.25
CA LEU A 90 -7.19 6.42 0.82
C LEU A 90 -5.72 6.69 0.52
N LEU A 91 -5.29 7.90 0.84
CA LEU A 91 -3.95 8.41 0.57
C LEU A 91 -3.31 8.90 1.88
N PRO A 92 -2.43 8.11 2.51
CA PRO A 92 -1.63 8.59 3.63
C PRO A 92 -0.70 9.70 3.14
N HIS A 93 -0.95 10.95 3.54
CA HIS A 93 -0.25 12.12 3.01
C HIS A 93 0.15 13.08 4.14
N PRO A 94 1.44 13.44 4.30
CA PRO A 94 1.87 14.29 5.43
C PRO A 94 1.17 15.65 5.55
N PRO A 95 0.83 16.37 4.45
CA PRO A 95 0.02 17.60 4.51
C PRO A 95 -1.42 17.40 5.02
N ALA A 96 -1.95 16.18 4.98
CA ALA A 96 -3.30 15.90 5.41
C ALA A 96 -3.45 16.08 6.93
N ARG A 97 -4.61 16.60 7.35
CA ARG A 97 -4.92 16.85 8.77
C ARG A 97 -5.99 15.91 9.32
N GLN A 98 -6.83 15.36 8.45
CA GLN A 98 -7.90 14.46 8.88
C GLN A 98 -7.35 13.10 9.32
N PRO A 99 -7.82 12.54 10.44
CA PRO A 99 -7.37 11.22 10.89
C PRO A 99 -8.09 10.09 10.11
N LEU A 100 -7.51 8.89 10.12
CA LEU A 100 -8.05 7.71 9.42
C LEU A 100 -9.48 7.34 9.87
N GLN A 101 -9.83 7.62 11.13
CA GLN A 101 -11.17 7.33 11.66
C GLN A 101 -12.26 8.21 11.01
N ALA A 102 -11.89 9.36 10.45
CA ALA A 102 -12.84 10.30 9.86
C ALA A 102 -13.21 9.94 8.40
N VAL A 103 -12.48 9.02 7.75
CA VAL A 103 -12.65 8.70 6.31
C VAL A 103 -13.52 7.47 6.05
N GLY A 104 -14.32 7.03 7.03
CA GLY A 104 -15.38 6.02 6.81
C GLY A 104 -14.90 4.58 6.60
N VAL A 105 -13.70 4.23 7.07
CA VAL A 105 -13.11 2.88 6.91
C VAL A 105 -14.02 1.77 7.44
N ALA A 106 -14.67 2.00 8.58
CA ALA A 106 -15.50 0.98 9.24
C ALA A 106 -16.71 0.56 8.39
N GLN A 107 -17.25 1.48 7.58
CA GLN A 107 -18.42 1.24 6.72
C GLN A 107 -18.03 0.77 5.31
N ALA A 108 -16.76 0.87 4.95
CA ALA A 108 -16.29 0.56 3.60
C ALA A 108 -16.28 -0.95 3.33
N ARG A 109 -16.95 -1.36 2.23
CA ARG A 109 -16.91 -2.75 1.76
C ARG A 109 -15.53 -3.15 1.24
N ARG A 110 -14.84 -2.22 0.58
CA ARG A 110 -13.49 -2.38 0.03
C ARG A 110 -12.69 -1.11 0.30
N VAL A 111 -11.43 -1.28 0.71
CA VAL A 111 -10.50 -0.17 0.97
C VAL A 111 -9.28 -0.34 0.06
N VAL A 112 -8.82 0.75 -0.53
CA VAL A 112 -7.60 0.83 -1.35
C VAL A 112 -6.67 1.85 -0.71
N LEU A 113 -5.43 1.46 -0.45
CA LEU A 113 -4.40 2.33 0.13
C LEU A 113 -3.34 2.66 -0.94
N ALA A 114 -3.08 3.95 -1.19
CA ALA A 114 -1.97 4.39 -2.03
C ALA A 114 -0.77 4.80 -1.18
N ILE A 115 0.27 3.96 -1.13
CA ILE A 115 1.47 4.20 -0.31
C ILE A 115 2.63 4.58 -1.22
N GLY A 116 3.15 5.80 -1.03
CA GLY A 116 4.28 6.29 -1.82
C GLY A 116 5.62 5.64 -1.44
N PRO A 117 6.68 5.86 -2.23
CA PRO A 117 8.04 5.43 -1.90
C PRO A 117 8.60 6.18 -0.68
N ASP A 118 9.84 5.90 -0.28
CA ASP A 118 10.50 6.57 0.88
C ASP A 118 10.52 8.11 0.76
N GLY A 119 10.49 8.66 -0.46
CA GLY A 119 10.40 10.09 -0.73
C GLY A 119 8.98 10.68 -0.70
N GLY A 120 7.96 9.83 -0.52
CA GLY A 120 6.56 10.19 -0.68
C GLY A 120 6.14 10.38 -2.14
N TRP A 121 4.92 10.89 -2.30
CA TRP A 121 4.37 11.29 -3.60
C TRP A 121 4.88 12.67 -3.99
N VAL A 122 5.25 12.87 -5.25
CA VAL A 122 5.44 14.24 -5.75
C VAL A 122 4.07 14.93 -5.89
N PRO A 123 4.00 16.28 -5.87
CA PRO A 123 2.72 17.01 -5.89
C PRO A 123 1.77 16.55 -7.00
N PHE A 124 2.29 16.40 -8.23
CA PHE A 124 1.53 15.90 -9.37
C PHE A 124 0.91 14.51 -9.13
N GLU A 125 1.62 13.59 -8.45
CA GLU A 125 1.11 12.24 -8.21
C GLU A 125 0.01 12.23 -7.15
N ALA A 126 0.19 13.01 -6.07
CA ALA A 126 -0.83 13.17 -5.05
C ALA A 126 -2.09 13.82 -5.63
N GLU A 127 -1.95 14.91 -6.38
CA GLU A 127 -3.05 15.58 -7.08
C GLU A 127 -3.78 14.63 -8.04
N LEU A 128 -3.04 13.80 -8.79
CA LEU A 128 -3.64 12.82 -9.69
C LEU A 128 -4.43 11.76 -8.93
N LEU A 129 -3.92 11.25 -7.80
CA LEU A 129 -4.65 10.30 -6.95
C LEU A 129 -5.91 10.94 -6.37
N GLU A 130 -5.81 12.16 -5.85
CA GLU A 130 -6.95 12.91 -5.30
C GLU A 130 -8.03 13.14 -6.38
N ALA A 131 -7.63 13.50 -7.61
CA ALA A 131 -8.54 13.61 -8.74
C ALA A 131 -9.25 12.29 -9.09
N HIS A 132 -8.65 11.15 -8.75
CA HIS A 132 -9.23 9.81 -8.90
C HIS A 132 -9.84 9.27 -7.59
N GLY A 133 -10.28 10.17 -6.71
CA GLY A 133 -11.11 9.84 -5.54
C GLY A 133 -10.33 9.31 -4.34
N PHE A 134 -9.01 9.37 -4.34
CA PHE A 134 -8.23 9.07 -3.14
C PHE A 134 -8.39 10.18 -2.10
N GLN A 135 -8.77 9.81 -0.88
CA GLN A 135 -8.95 10.75 0.22
C GLN A 135 -7.67 10.86 1.05
N PRO A 136 -7.04 12.04 1.11
CA PRO A 136 -5.80 12.21 1.85
C PRO A 136 -6.05 12.18 3.36
N PHE A 137 -5.25 11.46 4.14
CA PHE A 137 -5.38 11.43 5.61
C PHE A 137 -4.01 11.38 6.30
N SER A 138 -4.00 11.77 7.58
CA SER A 138 -2.81 11.85 8.41
C SER A 138 -2.54 10.55 9.15
N LEU A 139 -1.27 10.13 9.18
CA LEU A 139 -0.77 9.09 10.09
C LEU A 139 -0.20 9.66 11.40
N GLY A 140 -0.55 10.90 11.72
CA GLY A 140 -0.06 11.62 12.87
C GLY A 140 1.12 12.54 12.53
N PRO A 141 1.75 13.13 13.56
CA PRO A 141 2.69 14.24 13.38
C PRO A 141 4.09 13.82 12.90
N ARG A 142 4.39 12.51 12.87
CA ARG A 142 5.70 11.98 12.51
C ARG A 142 5.66 11.38 11.11
N ILE A 143 6.65 11.73 10.30
CA ILE A 143 6.86 11.06 9.01
C ILE A 143 7.29 9.62 9.31
N LEU A 144 6.48 8.66 8.87
CA LEU A 144 6.79 7.24 8.98
C LEU A 144 7.50 6.78 7.70
N ARG A 145 8.55 5.98 7.85
CA ARG A 145 9.16 5.29 6.71
C ARG A 145 8.20 4.23 6.17
N VAL A 146 8.33 3.85 4.90
CA VAL A 146 7.42 2.87 4.25
C VAL A 146 7.34 1.57 5.05
N GLU A 147 8.47 1.07 5.56
CA GLU A 147 8.52 -0.14 6.38
C GLU A 147 7.75 -0.04 7.71
N THR A 148 7.43 1.16 8.18
CA THR A 148 6.62 1.38 9.38
C THR A 148 5.19 1.77 9.01
N ALA A 149 5.01 2.56 7.95
CA ALA A 149 3.70 3.00 7.50
C ALA A 149 2.82 1.82 7.09
N VAL A 150 3.34 0.89 6.27
CA VAL A 150 2.60 -0.28 5.77
C VAL A 150 1.97 -1.11 6.91
N PRO A 151 2.73 -1.64 7.88
CA PRO A 151 2.13 -2.48 8.93
C PRO A 151 1.20 -1.70 9.87
N VAL A 152 1.50 -0.42 10.15
CA VAL A 152 0.62 0.44 10.95
C VAL A 152 -0.72 0.63 10.26
N LEU A 153 -0.70 0.94 8.96
CA LEU A 153 -1.90 1.13 8.14
C LEU A 153 -2.74 -0.15 8.06
N LEU A 154 -2.10 -1.28 7.78
CA LEU A 154 -2.78 -2.57 7.71
C LEU A 154 -3.46 -2.90 9.04
N GLY A 155 -2.75 -2.74 10.16
CA GLY A 155 -3.30 -2.96 11.49
C GLY A 155 -4.48 -2.04 11.80
N GLN A 156 -4.34 -0.74 11.52
CA GLN A 156 -5.42 0.24 11.77
C GLN A 156 -6.66 -0.04 10.92
N VAL A 157 -6.50 -0.28 9.62
CA VAL A 157 -7.63 -0.61 8.73
C VAL A 157 -8.31 -1.91 9.19
N THR A 158 -7.53 -2.93 9.56
CA THR A 158 -8.06 -4.20 10.04
C THR A 158 -8.88 -4.01 11.32
N LEU A 159 -8.34 -3.29 12.30
CA LEU A 159 -9.03 -3.02 13.57
C LEU A 159 -10.28 -2.15 13.39
N LEU A 160 -10.27 -1.19 12.46
CA LEU A 160 -11.43 -0.36 12.18
C LEU A 160 -12.52 -1.10 11.39
N LYS A 161 -12.16 -2.15 10.65
CA LYS A 161 -13.11 -3.02 9.94
C LYS A 161 -13.58 -4.22 10.75
N ALA A 162 -12.94 -4.50 11.90
CA ALA A 162 -13.36 -5.56 12.78
C ALA A 162 -14.77 -5.24 13.34
N PRO A 163 -15.66 -6.25 13.43
CA PRO A 163 -17.02 -6.08 13.93
C PRO A 163 -17.08 -5.69 15.41
#